data_AF-A0A953EDZ9-F1
#
_entry.id   AF-A0A953EDZ9-F1
#
_cell.length_a   1.000
_cell.length_b   1.000
_cell.length_c   1.000
_cell.angle_alpha   90.00
_cell.angle_beta   90.00
_cell.angle_gamma   90.00
#
_symmetry.space_group_name_H-M   'P 1'
#
loop_
_entity.id
_entity.type
_entity.pdbx_description
1 polymer ?
#
loop_
_entity_poly.entity_id
_entity_poly.type
_entity_poly.pdbx_seq_one_letter_code
_entity_poly.pdbx_strand_id
1 'polypeptide(L)'
;MFSRFMSNRNDLTRGDDPFVQLQRELGRVVEDVFRGAPGFRTAFGGGFAPSLDVKETNQGLEVTAELPGVSEDDIELSLENDILTIRGEKRDERKTEQRGLYMQERSYGSFQRSLRLPFAPDPGSASANFDKGVLRVTLPRPQQAQARDNRIPIQGASAQRQPDGPGAQGAAASEQQGQGQNTTSH
;
A
#
# COMPACT_ATOMS: atom_id res chain seq x y z
N MET A 1 14.64 -38.21 50.34
CA MET A 1 13.41 -38.09 49.52
C MET A 1 13.12 -36.62 49.29
N PHE A 2 13.12 -36.22 48.01
CA PHE A 2 12.32 -35.18 47.34
C PHE A 2 12.28 -33.69 47.77
N SER A 3 12.49 -32.85 46.73
CA SER A 3 12.03 -31.46 46.49
C SER A 3 12.82 -30.33 47.20
N ARG A 4 13.12 -29.17 46.61
CA ARG A 4 12.47 -28.44 45.50
C ARG A 4 13.35 -27.29 44.96
N PHE A 5 13.49 -27.25 43.64
CA PHE A 5 13.59 -26.12 42.69
C PHE A 5 14.44 -24.86 43.01
N MET A 6 15.55 -24.73 42.26
CA MET A 6 16.12 -23.43 41.86
C MET A 6 15.33 -22.86 40.68
N SER A 7 15.03 -21.57 40.75
CA SER A 7 14.70 -20.73 39.61
C SER A 7 15.86 -20.72 38.62
N ASN A 8 15.57 -20.92 37.34
CA ASN A 8 16.25 -20.15 36.31
C ASN A 8 15.30 -19.83 35.17
N ARG A 9 15.20 -18.55 34.85
CA ARG A 9 14.41 -17.98 33.77
C ARG A 9 15.10 -18.30 32.45
N ASN A 10 14.41 -18.98 31.54
CA ASN A 10 14.71 -18.86 30.11
C ASN A 10 13.55 -18.11 29.45
N ASP A 11 13.69 -16.79 29.49
CA ASP A 11 13.01 -15.87 28.60
C ASP A 11 13.80 -15.85 27.29
N LEU A 12 13.37 -16.67 26.33
CA LEU A 12 13.89 -16.63 24.96
C LEU A 12 12.93 -15.75 24.16
N THR A 13 13.36 -14.51 24.02
CA THR A 13 12.85 -13.50 23.11
C THR A 13 12.56 -14.09 21.73
N ARG A 14 11.26 -14.27 21.48
CA ARG A 14 10.67 -14.47 20.16
C ARG A 14 10.77 -13.13 19.42
N GLY A 15 11.87 -12.87 18.73
CA GLY A 15 12.08 -11.58 18.05
C GLY A 15 13.15 -11.54 16.97
N ASP A 16 14.21 -12.34 17.07
CA ASP A 16 15.39 -12.18 16.23
C ASP A 16 15.72 -13.45 15.45
N ASP A 17 14.78 -13.90 14.62
CA ASP A 17 15.10 -14.94 13.64
C ASP A 17 15.74 -14.27 12.41
N PRO A 18 17.05 -14.46 12.17
CA PRO A 18 17.79 -13.78 11.09
C PRO A 18 17.20 -14.10 9.71
N PHE A 19 16.54 -15.25 9.57
CA PHE A 19 15.87 -15.64 8.34
C PHE A 19 14.60 -14.80 8.08
N VAL A 20 13.86 -14.45 9.13
CA VAL A 20 12.66 -13.59 9.04
C VAL A 20 13.05 -12.12 8.84
N GLN A 21 14.25 -11.72 9.25
CA GLN A 21 14.82 -10.41 8.93
C GLN A 21 15.26 -10.34 7.46
N LEU A 22 15.94 -11.38 6.94
CA LEU A 22 16.30 -11.48 5.52
C LEU A 22 15.07 -11.48 4.60
N GLN A 23 14.01 -12.22 4.95
CA GLN A 23 12.76 -12.22 4.18
C GLN A 23 12.08 -10.85 4.15
N ARG A 24 12.16 -10.06 5.23
CA ARG A 24 11.62 -8.69 5.26
C ARG A 24 12.46 -7.70 4.47
N GLU A 25 13.79 -7.87 4.45
CA GLU A 25 14.69 -7.07 3.61
C GLU A 25 14.52 -7.38 2.12
N LEU A 26 14.35 -8.66 1.75
CA LEU A 26 14.01 -9.06 0.38
C LEU A 26 12.64 -8.55 -0.05
N GLY A 27 11.64 -8.57 0.85
CA GLY A 27 10.32 -8.00 0.59
C GLY A 27 10.38 -6.51 0.24
N ARG A 28 11.21 -5.73 0.95
CA ARG A 28 11.41 -4.30 0.68
C ARG A 28 12.16 -4.04 -0.62
N VAL A 29 13.20 -4.81 -0.90
CA VAL A 29 13.97 -4.77 -2.15
C VAL A 29 13.08 -5.04 -3.37
N VAL A 30 12.25 -6.07 -3.29
CA VAL A 30 11.26 -6.38 -4.33
C VAL A 30 10.25 -5.24 -4.43
N GLU A 31 9.74 -4.76 -3.31
CA GLU A 31 8.79 -3.64 -3.31
C GLU A 31 9.39 -2.34 -3.87
N ASP A 32 10.68 -2.08 -3.68
CA ASP A 32 11.41 -0.92 -4.22
C ASP A 32 11.72 -1.08 -5.73
N VAL A 33 11.97 -2.31 -6.21
CA VAL A 33 11.99 -2.65 -7.64
C VAL A 33 10.62 -2.40 -8.27
N PHE A 34 9.55 -2.87 -7.62
CA PHE A 34 8.16 -2.75 -8.07
C PHE A 34 7.59 -1.34 -7.95
N ARG A 35 8.10 -0.51 -7.03
CA ARG A 35 7.78 0.92 -6.90
C ARG A 35 8.68 1.81 -7.77
N GLY A 36 9.68 1.25 -8.46
CA GLY A 36 10.59 1.98 -9.35
C GLY A 36 11.51 2.97 -8.62
N ALA A 37 11.87 2.66 -7.37
CA ALA A 37 12.66 3.51 -6.49
C ALA A 37 14.06 3.82 -7.08
N PRO A 38 14.55 5.07 -7.00
CA PRO A 38 15.82 5.48 -7.62
C PRO A 38 17.04 4.66 -7.19
N GLY A 39 17.07 4.20 -5.94
CA GLY A 39 18.21 3.46 -5.37
C GLY A 39 18.43 2.08 -5.99
N PHE A 40 17.38 1.45 -6.53
CA PHE A 40 17.47 0.15 -7.21
C PHE A 40 17.83 0.27 -8.70
N ARG A 41 17.59 1.43 -9.31
CA ARG A 41 17.96 1.74 -10.71
C ARG A 41 19.46 1.64 -10.94
N THR A 42 20.25 1.98 -9.92
CA THR A 42 21.71 1.93 -9.97
C THR A 42 22.25 0.49 -9.81
N ALA A 43 21.52 -0.39 -9.13
CA ALA A 43 21.98 -1.74 -8.79
C ALA A 43 21.73 -2.80 -9.88
N PHE A 44 20.74 -2.60 -10.77
CA PHE A 44 20.31 -3.59 -11.78
C PHE A 44 20.49 -3.12 -13.24
N GLY A 45 21.39 -2.16 -13.47
CA GLY A 45 21.80 -1.73 -14.81
C GLY A 45 21.46 -0.26 -15.05
N GLY A 46 22.50 0.57 -15.17
CA GLY A 46 22.42 1.98 -15.54
C GLY A 46 21.96 2.20 -16.98
N GLY A 47 20.76 1.70 -17.31
CA GLY A 47 20.11 1.80 -18.60
C GLY A 47 19.10 2.94 -18.65
N PHE A 48 18.68 3.26 -19.88
CA PHE A 48 17.57 4.18 -20.17
C PHE A 48 16.33 3.81 -19.32
N ALA A 49 15.88 4.72 -18.47
CA ALA A 49 14.70 4.54 -17.64
C ALA A 49 13.68 5.62 -17.98
N PRO A 50 12.56 5.29 -18.63
CA PRO A 50 11.62 6.31 -19.06
C PRO A 50 10.95 7.00 -17.88
N SER A 51 10.58 8.27 -18.09
CA SER A 51 9.73 9.06 -17.21
C SER A 51 8.29 8.59 -17.34
N LEU A 52 7.56 8.52 -16.22
CA LEU A 52 6.17 8.08 -16.19
C LEU A 52 5.33 9.00 -15.31
N ASP A 53 4.12 9.28 -15.76
CA ASP A 53 3.06 9.89 -14.99
C ASP A 53 1.87 8.92 -14.88
N VAL A 54 1.20 8.94 -13.73
CA VAL A 54 -0.01 8.15 -13.47
C VAL A 54 -1.09 9.09 -12.97
N LYS A 55 -2.22 9.14 -13.68
CA LYS A 55 -3.35 10.00 -13.36
C LYS A 55 -4.59 9.15 -13.11
N GLU A 56 -5.26 9.40 -11.98
CA GLU A 56 -6.61 8.89 -11.76
C GLU A 56 -7.63 9.78 -12.48
N THR A 57 -8.60 9.13 -13.11
CA THR A 57 -9.73 9.73 -13.82
C THR A 57 -11.03 9.16 -13.26
N ASN A 58 -12.16 9.78 -13.61
CA ASN A 58 -13.48 9.26 -13.22
C ASN A 58 -13.75 7.83 -13.71
N GLN A 59 -13.06 7.39 -14.78
CA GLN A 59 -13.29 6.10 -15.43
C GLN A 59 -12.25 5.03 -15.07
N GLY A 60 -11.14 5.41 -14.42
CA GLY A 60 -10.01 4.51 -14.16
C GLY A 60 -8.69 5.26 -14.09
N LEU A 61 -7.63 4.66 -14.65
CA LEU A 61 -6.29 5.25 -14.65
C LEU A 61 -5.82 5.56 -16.07
N GLU A 62 -5.01 6.60 -16.18
CA GLU A 62 -4.21 6.91 -17.35
C GLU A 62 -2.74 6.90 -16.95
N VAL A 63 -1.94 6.10 -17.65
CA VAL A 63 -0.48 6.03 -17.47
C VAL A 63 0.17 6.58 -18.73
N THR A 64 1.07 7.56 -18.59
CA THR A 64 1.84 8.09 -19.71
C THR A 64 3.33 7.86 -19.50
N ALA A 65 4.03 7.41 -20.54
CA ALA A 65 5.48 7.17 -20.52
C ALA A 65 6.17 7.87 -21.68
N GLU A 66 7.26 8.59 -21.40
CA GLU A 66 8.08 9.24 -22.41
C GLU A 66 9.13 8.28 -22.99
N LEU A 67 9.01 7.99 -24.28
CA LEU A 67 9.84 7.03 -25.03
C LEU A 67 10.37 7.66 -26.35
N PRO A 68 11.10 8.79 -26.29
CA PRO A 68 11.57 9.46 -27.50
C PRO A 68 12.62 8.62 -28.26
N GLY A 69 12.36 8.37 -29.54
CA GLY A 69 13.23 7.59 -30.42
C GLY A 69 13.13 6.08 -30.21
N VAL A 70 12.01 5.59 -29.68
CA VAL A 70 11.63 4.18 -29.65
C VAL A 70 10.55 3.95 -30.69
N SER A 71 10.65 2.86 -31.46
CA SER A 71 9.61 2.45 -32.41
C SER A 71 8.48 1.73 -31.70
N GLU A 72 7.24 1.82 -32.20
CA GLU A 72 6.08 1.12 -31.62
C GLU A 72 6.33 -0.40 -31.53
N ASP A 73 6.92 -0.98 -32.58
CA ASP A 73 7.26 -2.41 -32.64
C ASP A 73 8.32 -2.84 -31.60
N ASP A 74 9.08 -1.89 -31.05
CA ASP A 74 10.07 -2.13 -30.00
C ASP A 74 9.48 -1.93 -28.58
N ILE A 75 8.16 -1.73 -28.44
CA ILE A 75 7.46 -1.55 -27.17
C ILE A 75 6.59 -2.77 -26.87
N GLU A 76 6.74 -3.34 -25.67
CA GLU A 76 5.89 -4.40 -25.16
C GLU A 76 5.14 -3.91 -23.91
N LEU A 77 3.82 -4.14 -23.91
CA LEU A 77 2.94 -3.88 -22.79
C LEU A 77 2.38 -5.20 -22.26
N SER A 78 2.48 -5.40 -20.94
CA SER A 78 1.83 -6.52 -20.27
C SER A 78 1.12 -6.08 -19.00
N LEU A 79 0.00 -6.73 -18.72
CA LEU A 79 -0.80 -6.52 -17.53
C LEU A 79 -1.01 -7.88 -16.87
N GLU A 80 -0.41 -8.07 -15.69
CA GLU A 80 -0.54 -9.29 -14.90
C GLU A 80 -1.11 -8.93 -13.52
N ASN A 81 -2.34 -9.38 -13.24
CA ASN A 81 -3.09 -8.96 -12.05
C ASN A 81 -3.23 -7.43 -11.97
N ASP A 82 -2.63 -6.83 -10.94
CA ASP A 82 -2.57 -5.38 -10.70
C ASP A 82 -1.22 -4.78 -11.10
N ILE A 83 -0.40 -5.45 -11.91
CA ILE A 83 0.92 -4.96 -12.32
C ILE A 83 0.93 -4.67 -13.83
N LEU A 84 1.07 -3.38 -14.18
CA LEU A 84 1.37 -2.94 -15.54
C LEU A 84 2.89 -2.94 -15.75
N THR A 85 3.36 -3.62 -16.79
CA THR A 85 4.77 -3.61 -17.20
C THR A 85 4.92 -3.04 -18.60
N ILE A 86 5.84 -2.10 -18.74
CA ILE A 86 6.22 -1.43 -19.99
C ILE A 86 7.68 -1.80 -20.25
N ARG A 87 7.93 -2.52 -21.34
CA ARG A 87 9.26 -2.96 -21.78
C ARG A 87 9.56 -2.44 -23.18
N GLY A 88 10.84 -2.35 -23.51
CA GLY A 88 11.26 -2.09 -24.87
C GLY A 88 12.75 -1.84 -25.02
N GLU A 89 13.17 -1.45 -26.21
CA GLU A 89 14.56 -1.14 -26.54
C GLU A 89 14.66 0.18 -27.32
N LYS A 90 15.54 1.08 -26.86
CA LYS A 90 15.94 2.24 -27.65
C LYS A 90 17.25 1.92 -28.39
N ARG A 91 17.14 1.65 -29.69
CA ARG A 91 18.27 1.25 -30.54
C ARG A 91 19.17 2.44 -30.88
N ASP A 92 20.48 2.18 -30.95
CA ASP A 92 21.43 3.12 -31.55
C ASP A 92 21.60 2.81 -33.03
N GLU A 93 21.01 3.64 -33.89
CA GLU A 93 21.08 3.51 -35.35
C GLU A 93 22.50 3.80 -35.89
N ARG A 94 23.39 4.42 -35.09
CA ARG A 94 24.70 4.92 -35.54
C ARG A 94 25.87 3.99 -35.27
N LYS A 95 25.64 2.67 -35.22
CA LYS A 95 26.72 1.69 -34.96
C LYS A 95 27.90 1.72 -35.95
N THR A 96 27.81 2.46 -37.07
CA THR A 96 28.78 2.34 -38.16
C THR A 96 29.80 3.49 -38.32
N GLU A 97 29.59 4.72 -37.83
CA GLU A 97 30.59 5.79 -38.02
C GLU A 97 30.70 6.75 -36.82
N GLN A 98 31.57 6.42 -35.86
CA GLN A 98 31.92 7.29 -34.71
C GLN A 98 32.90 8.42 -35.08
N ARG A 99 33.26 8.61 -36.36
CA ARG A 99 34.19 9.67 -36.76
C ARG A 99 33.48 11.03 -36.74
N GLY A 100 33.94 11.93 -35.87
CA GLY A 100 33.45 13.32 -35.80
C GLY A 100 32.35 13.58 -34.77
N LEU A 101 32.03 12.63 -33.88
CA LEU A 101 31.11 12.84 -32.78
C LEU A 101 31.73 13.77 -31.72
N TYR A 102 31.17 14.97 -31.53
CA TYR A 102 31.67 15.94 -30.54
C TYR A 102 31.21 15.60 -29.12
N MET A 103 29.96 15.14 -28.95
CA MET A 103 29.40 14.74 -27.66
C MET A 103 28.18 13.80 -27.84
N GLN A 104 28.00 12.86 -26.92
CA GLN A 104 26.87 11.94 -26.89
C GLN A 104 26.23 11.89 -25.50
N GLU A 105 25.10 12.56 -25.35
CA GLU A 105 24.30 12.57 -24.10
C GLU A 105 23.08 11.64 -24.20
N ARG A 106 22.73 11.18 -25.41
CA ARG A 106 21.57 10.30 -25.63
C ARG A 106 21.85 8.92 -25.03
N SER A 107 20.98 8.46 -24.15
CA SER A 107 20.97 7.09 -23.64
C SER A 107 20.27 6.13 -24.61
N TYR A 108 20.80 4.91 -24.70
CA TYR A 108 20.28 3.79 -25.49
C TYR A 108 20.22 2.52 -24.63
N GLY A 109 19.55 1.49 -25.15
CA GLY A 109 19.45 0.17 -24.52
C GLY A 109 18.03 -0.23 -24.16
N SER A 110 17.91 -1.41 -23.56
CA SER A 110 16.65 -1.96 -23.09
C SER A 110 16.15 -1.22 -21.84
N PHE A 111 14.84 -1.09 -21.73
CA PHE A 111 14.18 -0.53 -20.55
C PHE A 111 13.04 -1.43 -20.08
N GLN A 112 12.77 -1.37 -18.78
CA GLN A 112 11.61 -2.00 -18.16
C GLN A 112 11.12 -1.13 -17.01
N ARG A 113 9.81 -0.86 -16.97
CA ARG A 113 9.13 -0.21 -15.85
C ARG A 113 7.91 -1.03 -15.49
N SER A 114 7.81 -1.42 -14.23
CA SER A 114 6.63 -2.09 -13.69
C SER A 114 5.98 -1.17 -12.66
N LEU A 115 4.66 -1.09 -12.69
CA LEU A 115 3.84 -0.27 -11.81
C LEU A 115 2.76 -1.15 -11.18
N ARG A 116 2.69 -1.14 -9.85
CA ARG A 116 1.57 -1.73 -9.14
C ARG A 116 0.41 -0.74 -9.09
N LEU A 117 -0.74 -1.18 -9.60
CA LEU A 117 -1.95 -0.42 -9.74
C LEU A 117 -2.83 -0.56 -8.49
N PRO A 118 -3.66 0.45 -8.15
CA PRO A 118 -4.60 0.39 -7.04
C PRO A 118 -5.77 -0.59 -7.23
N PHE A 119 -5.92 -1.17 -8.42
CA PHE A 119 -6.89 -2.22 -8.74
C PHE A 119 -6.32 -3.08 -9.88
N ALA A 120 -6.86 -4.28 -10.06
CA ALA A 120 -6.56 -5.15 -11.21
C ALA A 120 -7.51 -4.79 -12.38
N PRO A 121 -7.06 -4.09 -13.44
CA PRO A 121 -7.89 -3.78 -14.59
C PRO A 121 -8.17 -5.04 -15.42
N ASP A 122 -9.26 -5.03 -16.20
CA ASP A 122 -9.48 -6.07 -17.22
C ASP A 122 -8.60 -5.79 -18.45
N PRO A 123 -7.64 -6.68 -18.80
CA PRO A 123 -6.79 -6.49 -19.98
C PRO A 123 -7.56 -6.31 -21.28
N GLY A 124 -8.74 -6.94 -21.42
CA GLY A 124 -9.56 -6.81 -22.64
C GLY A 124 -10.19 -5.44 -22.83
N SER A 125 -10.23 -4.63 -21.77
CA SER A 125 -10.75 -3.26 -21.78
C SER A 125 -9.66 -2.17 -21.82
N ALA A 126 -8.40 -2.56 -21.64
CA ALA A 126 -7.28 -1.64 -21.69
C ALA A 126 -7.00 -1.19 -23.12
N SER A 127 -6.54 0.05 -23.29
CA SER A 127 -6.11 0.58 -24.58
C SER A 127 -4.78 1.30 -24.47
N ALA A 128 -3.95 1.22 -25.50
CA ALA A 128 -2.71 1.94 -25.60
C ALA A 128 -2.63 2.73 -26.91
N ASN A 129 -2.02 3.91 -26.85
CA ASN A 129 -1.74 4.74 -28.02
C ASN A 129 -0.31 5.30 -27.88
N PHE A 130 0.47 5.23 -28.95
CA PHE A 130 1.81 5.77 -29.01
C PHE A 130 1.87 6.86 -30.10
N ASP A 131 2.05 8.11 -29.69
CA ASP A 131 2.20 9.24 -30.62
C ASP A 131 3.37 10.12 -30.19
N LYS A 132 4.18 10.55 -31.17
CA LYS A 132 5.29 11.50 -30.98
C LYS A 132 6.23 11.15 -29.81
N GLY A 133 6.50 9.86 -29.60
CA GLY A 133 7.39 9.40 -28.54
C GLY A 133 6.76 9.39 -27.14
N VAL A 134 5.44 9.48 -27.04
CA VAL A 134 4.71 9.36 -25.77
C VAL A 134 3.72 8.20 -25.85
N LEU A 135 3.89 7.23 -24.95
CA LEU A 135 2.97 6.12 -24.78
C LEU A 135 1.90 6.50 -23.76
N ARG A 136 0.63 6.36 -24.14
CA ARG A 136 -0.52 6.56 -23.26
C ARG A 136 -1.28 5.25 -23.13
N VAL A 137 -1.41 4.76 -21.90
CA VAL A 137 -2.15 3.55 -21.55
C VAL A 137 -3.36 3.96 -20.71
N THR A 138 -4.55 3.61 -21.18
CA THR A 138 -5.82 3.83 -20.47
C THR A 138 -6.29 2.51 -19.89
N LEU A 139 -6.56 2.52 -18.58
CA LEU A 139 -6.92 1.36 -17.79
C LEU A 139 -8.28 1.61 -17.10
N PRO A 140 -9.39 1.16 -17.70
CA PRO A 140 -10.71 1.32 -17.11
C PRO A 140 -10.81 0.61 -15.76
N ARG A 141 -11.52 1.23 -14.81
CA ARG A 141 -11.81 0.64 -13.52
C ARG A 141 -12.86 -0.47 -13.68
N PRO A 142 -12.59 -1.72 -13.26
CA PRO A 142 -13.58 -2.80 -13.31
C PRO A 142 -14.82 -2.44 -12.48
N GLN A 143 -16.00 -2.86 -12.92
CA GLN A 143 -17.25 -2.62 -12.18
C GLN A 143 -17.19 -3.17 -10.74
N GLN A 144 -16.51 -4.29 -10.53
CA GLN A 144 -16.30 -4.89 -9.20
C GLN A 144 -15.45 -4.01 -8.27
N ALA A 145 -14.60 -3.13 -8.83
CA ALA A 145 -13.77 -2.18 -8.11
C ALA A 145 -14.38 -0.77 -8.05
N GLN A 146 -15.54 -0.53 -8.67
CA GLN A 146 -16.22 0.77 -8.69
C GLN A 146 -17.02 1.06 -7.41
N ALA A 147 -17.12 0.11 -6.48
CA ALA A 147 -17.83 0.31 -5.23
C ALA A 147 -17.02 -0.20 -4.06
N ARG A 148 -16.65 0.74 -3.16
CA ARG A 148 -16.77 0.66 -1.68
C ARG A 148 -15.92 1.75 -1.05
N ASP A 149 -16.45 2.98 -1.02
CA ASP A 149 -16.07 3.94 0.02
C ASP A 149 -16.60 3.40 1.36
N ASN A 150 -15.89 2.42 1.90
CA ASN A 150 -16.24 1.79 3.17
C ASN A 150 -15.75 2.72 4.27
N ARG A 151 -16.55 3.74 4.60
CA ARG A 151 -16.29 4.56 5.77
C ARG A 151 -16.30 3.67 7.02
N ILE A 152 -15.12 3.46 7.60
CA ILE A 152 -14.98 2.71 8.85
C ILE A 152 -15.30 3.66 10.01
N PRO A 153 -16.37 3.41 10.82
CA PRO A 153 -16.65 4.24 11.97
C PRO A 153 -15.60 4.04 13.06
N ILE A 154 -15.05 5.14 13.58
CA ILE A 154 -14.15 5.11 14.74
C ILE A 154 -15.00 4.97 16.00
N GLN A 155 -14.91 3.82 16.67
CA GLN A 155 -15.53 3.64 17.97
C GLN A 155 -14.65 4.30 19.04
N GLY A 156 -15.12 5.41 19.60
CA GLY A 156 -14.51 6.02 20.78
C GLY A 156 -14.81 5.19 22.02
N ALA A 157 -13.79 4.85 22.80
CA ALA A 157 -13.99 4.34 24.14
C ALA A 157 -14.61 5.46 25.00
N SER A 158 -15.95 5.48 25.10
CA SER A 158 -16.61 6.24 26.14
C SER A 158 -16.22 5.61 27.47
N ALA A 159 -15.29 6.26 28.17
CA ALA A 159 -14.96 5.97 29.55
C ALA A 159 -16.26 5.83 30.34
N GLN A 160 -16.49 4.63 30.88
CA GLN A 160 -17.46 4.41 31.94
C GLN A 160 -17.02 5.28 33.13
N ARG A 161 -17.51 6.52 33.18
CA ARG A 161 -17.57 7.26 34.43
C ARG A 161 -18.68 6.63 35.24
N GLN A 162 -18.30 5.77 36.17
CA GLN A 162 -19.10 5.39 37.31
C GLN A 162 -19.63 6.67 37.97
N PRO A 163 -20.95 6.89 38.12
CA PRO A 163 -21.45 7.98 38.91
C PRO A 163 -21.26 7.62 40.39
N ASP A 164 -20.26 8.23 41.03
CA ASP A 164 -20.13 8.21 42.49
C ASP A 164 -21.25 9.03 43.12
N GLY A 165 -22.10 8.36 43.91
CA GLY A 165 -22.86 9.00 44.99
C GLY A 165 -24.13 8.24 45.39
N PRO A 166 -24.70 8.46 46.60
CA PRO A 166 -24.10 8.90 47.87
C PRO A 166 -24.41 7.91 49.02
N GLY A 167 -23.41 7.49 49.79
CA GLY A 167 -23.59 6.63 50.96
C GLY A 167 -23.78 7.43 52.24
N ALA A 168 -25.04 7.62 52.64
CA ALA A 168 -25.45 8.28 53.88
C ALA A 168 -24.90 7.58 55.13
N GLN A 169 -24.25 8.34 56.01
CA GLN A 169 -24.10 8.03 57.43
C GLN A 169 -24.82 9.13 58.21
N GLY A 170 -26.05 8.84 58.62
CA GLY A 170 -26.86 9.66 59.50
C GLY A 170 -27.38 8.77 60.63
N ALA A 171 -27.06 9.17 61.85
CA ALA A 171 -27.14 8.39 63.07
C ALA A 171 -28.57 8.00 63.48
N ALA A 172 -28.62 6.92 64.26
CA ALA A 172 -29.77 6.42 64.99
C ALA A 172 -30.37 7.47 65.94
N ALA A 173 -31.70 7.57 65.93
CA ALA A 173 -32.49 8.13 67.01
C ALA A 173 -33.73 7.24 67.24
N SER A 174 -33.90 6.89 68.50
CA SER A 174 -34.96 6.11 69.15
C SER A 174 -36.32 6.83 69.20
N GLU A 175 -37.32 6.15 69.79
CA GLU A 175 -38.68 6.62 70.18
C GLU A 175 -39.77 6.47 69.09
N GLN A 176 -41.03 6.10 69.35
CA GLN A 176 -41.74 5.38 70.41
C GLN A 176 -43.15 5.12 69.82
N GLN A 177 -43.73 3.98 70.18
CA GLN A 177 -45.17 3.69 70.36
C GLN A 177 -46.23 4.63 69.74
N GLY A 178 -47.22 4.05 69.04
CA GLY A 178 -48.50 4.73 68.85
C GLY A 178 -49.43 4.08 67.85
N GLN A 179 -50.16 3.06 68.28
CA GLN A 179 -51.35 2.56 67.59
C GLN A 179 -52.41 3.67 67.55
N GLY A 180 -52.94 3.98 66.36
CA GLY A 180 -54.04 4.92 66.16
C GLY A 180 -55.01 4.39 65.12
N GLN A 181 -56.15 3.92 65.62
CA GLN A 181 -57.28 3.35 64.90
C GLN A 181 -58.04 4.44 64.12
N ASN A 182 -58.67 4.08 62.99
CA ASN A 182 -60.10 4.29 62.69
C ASN A 182 -60.42 4.01 61.20
N THR A 183 -61.18 2.96 60.88
CA THR A 183 -62.66 2.91 60.61
C THR A 183 -63.06 3.67 59.34
N THR A 184 -63.55 3.00 58.28
CA THR A 184 -64.98 2.75 57.98
C THR A 184 -65.75 4.08 57.80
N SER A 185 -66.45 4.41 56.72
CA SER A 185 -67.29 3.65 55.78
C SER A 185 -67.62 4.55 54.57
N HIS A 186 -68.11 3.91 53.50
CA HIS A 186 -69.16 4.35 52.56
C HIS A 186 -69.41 5.84 52.30
#